data_AF-A0A6N8DR96-F1
#
_entry.id   AF-A0A6N8DR96-F1
#
_cell.length_a   1.000
_cell.length_b   1.000
_cell.length_c   1.000
_cell.angle_alpha   90.00
_cell.angle_beta   90.00
_cell.angle_gamma   90.00
#
_symmetry.space_group_name_H-M   'P 1'
#
loop_
_entity.id
_entity.type
_entity.pdbx_description
1 polymer ?
#
loop_
_entity_poly.entity_id
_entity_poly.type
_entity_poly.pdbx_seq_one_letter_code
_entity_poly.pdbx_strand_id
1 'polypeptide(L)'
;MVAEKFDFTSMSVNELWSLHEEISAMLSSRILEEKRELEKRLAILNRGAETIRDTAAALPGRSRRAYPVVIPRYRNPETSETWSGRGKLPRWLAAAMKAGRAMDEFLISAPAQPTAKAKVARR
;
A
#
# COMPACT_ATOMS: atom_id res chain seq x y z
N MET A 1 22.61 -10.75 -25.33
CA MET A 1 23.19 -12.11 -25.32
C MET A 1 22.34 -12.95 -26.24
N VAL A 2 22.95 -13.45 -27.30
CA VAL A 2 22.27 -14.14 -28.40
C VAL A 2 21.78 -15.49 -27.87
N ALA A 3 20.48 -15.76 -27.97
CA ALA A 3 19.98 -17.10 -27.72
C ALA A 3 20.44 -17.96 -28.90
N GLU A 4 21.49 -18.76 -28.69
CA GLU A 4 21.83 -19.85 -29.60
C GLU A 4 20.61 -20.77 -29.67
N LYS A 5 20.02 -20.85 -30.87
CA LYS A 5 18.93 -21.77 -31.17
C LYS A 5 19.57 -23.16 -31.25
N PHE A 6 19.58 -23.89 -30.12
CA PHE A 6 19.96 -25.29 -30.12
C PHE A 6 18.93 -26.08 -30.94
N ASP A 7 19.39 -26.83 -31.93
CA ASP A 7 18.55 -27.68 -32.78
C ASP A 7 18.14 -28.95 -32.02
N PHE A 8 17.19 -28.81 -31.10
CA PHE A 8 16.68 -29.89 -30.25
C PHE A 8 16.06 -31.05 -31.02
N THR A 9 15.71 -30.87 -32.30
CA THR A 9 15.15 -31.91 -33.17
C THR A 9 16.16 -32.94 -33.64
N SER A 10 17.46 -32.65 -33.56
CA SER A 10 18.53 -33.59 -33.96
C SER A 10 19.16 -34.35 -32.79
N MET A 11 18.84 -33.98 -31.54
CA MET A 11 19.39 -34.61 -30.34
C MET A 11 18.58 -35.84 -29.96
N SER A 12 19.26 -36.86 -29.44
CA SER A 12 18.60 -38.05 -28.90
C SER A 12 17.77 -37.70 -27.65
N VAL A 13 16.77 -38.53 -27.33
CA VAL A 13 15.92 -38.33 -26.14
C VAL A 13 16.75 -38.24 -24.85
N ASN A 14 17.84 -39.02 -24.75
CA ASN A 14 18.75 -38.99 -23.61
C ASN A 14 19.51 -37.66 -23.51
N GLU A 15 20.02 -37.14 -24.63
CA GLU A 15 20.71 -35.84 -24.66
C GLU A 15 19.77 -34.69 -24.30
N LEU A 16 18.52 -34.74 -24.76
CA LEU A 16 17.49 -33.76 -24.40
C LEU A 16 17.18 -33.79 -22.90
N TRP A 17 17.19 -34.98 -22.30
CA TRP A 17 16.95 -35.17 -20.87
C TRP A 17 18.14 -34.69 -20.02
N SER A 18 19.37 -34.99 -20.42
CA SER A 18 20.58 -34.47 -19.77
C SER A 18 20.62 -32.94 -19.80
N LEU A 19 20.25 -32.32 -20.92
CA LEU A 19 20.18 -30.87 -21.06
C LEU A 19 19.08 -30.28 -20.16
N HIS A 20 17.95 -30.97 -20.01
CA HIS A 20 16.90 -30.57 -19.07
C HIS A 20 17.39 -30.62 -17.61
N GLU A 21 18.09 -31.67 -17.21
CA GLU A 21 18.67 -31.75 -15.85
C GLU A 21 19.71 -30.65 -15.62
N GLU A 22 20.58 -30.39 -16.59
CA GLU A 22 21.61 -29.37 -16.49
C GLU A 22 21.00 -27.96 -16.41
N ILE A 23 19.99 -27.66 -17.22
CA ILE A 23 19.24 -26.40 -17.14
C ILE A 23 18.53 -26.30 -15.80
N SER A 24 17.91 -27.38 -15.31
CA SER A 24 17.22 -27.38 -14.02
C SER A 24 18.19 -27.14 -12.86
N ALA A 25 19.37 -27.75 -12.89
CA ALA A 25 20.45 -27.50 -11.95
C ALA A 25 20.94 -26.05 -12.01
N MET A 26 21.17 -25.51 -13.21
CA MET A 26 21.57 -24.10 -13.40
C MET A 26 20.50 -23.13 -12.89
N LEU A 27 19.23 -23.36 -13.22
CA LEU A 27 18.11 -22.53 -12.78
C LEU A 27 17.97 -22.55 -11.26
N SER A 28 18.03 -23.74 -10.63
CA SER A 28 17.95 -23.85 -9.17
C SER A 28 19.08 -23.10 -8.46
N SER A 29 20.32 -23.22 -8.95
CA SER A 29 21.47 -22.47 -8.43
C SER A 29 21.26 -20.96 -8.55
N ARG A 30 20.82 -20.51 -9.73
CA ARG A 30 20.60 -19.08 -10.00
C ARG A 30 19.45 -18.49 -9.20
N ILE A 31 18.37 -19.23 -9.02
CA ILE A 31 17.25 -18.85 -8.15
C ILE A 31 17.70 -18.69 -6.70
N LEU A 32 18.57 -19.57 -6.20
CA LEU A 32 19.10 -19.47 -4.84
C LEU A 32 19.95 -18.21 -4.65
N GLU A 33 20.78 -17.87 -5.63
CA GLU A 33 21.59 -16.64 -5.60
C GLU A 33 20.73 -15.38 -5.64
N GLU A 34 19.76 -15.32 -6.55
CA GLU A 34 18.83 -14.19 -6.64
C GLU A 34 18.00 -14.04 -5.36
N LYS A 35 17.52 -15.15 -4.79
CA LYS A 35 16.83 -15.17 -3.50
C LYS A 35 17.73 -14.60 -2.40
N ARG A 36 18.99 -15.04 -2.32
CA ARG A 36 19.94 -14.56 -1.31
C ARG A 36 20.21 -13.06 -1.43
N GLU A 37 20.27 -12.53 -2.65
CA GLU A 37 20.42 -11.10 -2.90
C GLU A 37 19.18 -10.31 -2.45
N LEU A 38 17.99 -10.81 -2.76
CA LEU A 38 16.73 -10.22 -2.27
C LEU A 38 16.65 -10.24 -0.75
N GLU A 39 17.05 -11.34 -0.11
CA GLU A 39 17.08 -11.46 1.35
C GLU A 39 18.06 -10.47 1.98
N LYS A 40 19.24 -10.24 1.40
CA LYS A 40 20.18 -9.20 1.87
C LYS A 40 19.56 -7.81 1.78
N ARG A 41 18.90 -7.48 0.67
CA ARG A 41 18.22 -6.19 0.49
C ARG A 41 17.09 -6.02 1.50
N LEU A 42 16.30 -7.07 1.72
CA LEU A 42 15.26 -7.09 2.73
C LEU A 42 15.84 -6.89 4.13
N ALA A 43 16.96 -7.54 4.46
CA ALA A 43 17.63 -7.39 5.74
C ALA A 43 18.11 -5.95 6.00
N ILE A 44 18.63 -5.26 4.98
CA ILE A 44 19.04 -3.86 5.10
C ILE A 44 17.82 -2.96 5.38
N LEU A 45 16.73 -3.15 4.64
CA LEU A 45 15.50 -2.38 4.82
C LEU A 45 14.85 -2.66 6.19
N ASN A 46 14.80 -3.93 6.58
CA ASN A 46 14.26 -4.34 7.87
C ASN A 46 15.09 -3.81 9.02
N ARG A 47 16.42 -3.72 8.91
CA ARG A 47 17.27 -3.13 9.96
C ARG A 47 16.91 -1.67 10.23
N GLY A 48 16.63 -0.89 9.18
CA GLY A 48 16.15 0.49 9.33
C GLY A 48 14.72 0.57 9.90
N ALA A 49 13.86 -0.39 9.54
CA ALA A 49 12.52 -0.47 10.09
C ALA A 49 12.49 -0.96 11.55
N GLU A 50 13.43 -1.81 11.96
CA GLU A 50 13.60 -2.31 13.32
C GLU A 50 14.13 -1.22 14.25
N THR A 51 15.13 -0.43 13.86
CA THR A 51 15.59 0.70 14.70
C THR A 51 14.49 1.75 14.95
N ILE A 52 13.64 2.03 13.97
CA ILE A 52 12.48 2.92 14.13
C ILE A 52 11.40 2.29 15.04
N ARG A 53 11.24 0.96 14.97
CA ARG A 53 10.28 0.22 15.80
C ARG A 53 10.76 0.09 17.24
N ASP A 54 12.04 -0.16 17.46
CA ASP A 54 12.66 -0.28 18.77
C ASP A 54 12.67 1.08 19.48
N THR A 55 12.93 2.18 18.76
CA THR A 55 12.78 3.53 19.31
C THR A 55 11.33 3.88 19.62
N ALA A 56 10.37 3.41 18.82
CA ALA A 56 8.94 3.56 19.12
C ALA A 56 8.45 2.67 20.27
N ALA A 57 9.05 1.50 20.48
CA ALA A 57 8.70 0.53 21.53
C ALA A 57 9.40 0.82 22.87
N ALA A 58 10.59 1.42 22.85
CA ALA A 58 11.35 1.83 24.05
C ALA A 58 10.74 3.05 24.77
N LEU A 59 9.68 3.66 24.23
CA LEU A 59 8.89 4.71 24.90
C LEU A 59 7.67 4.07 25.60
N PRO A 60 7.78 3.67 26.88
CA PRO A 60 6.62 3.19 27.62
C PRO A 60 5.57 4.29 27.72
N GLY A 61 4.38 4.05 27.16
CA GLY A 61 3.19 4.87 27.42
C GLY A 61 2.67 5.74 26.27
N ARG A 62 3.24 5.72 25.06
CA ARG A 62 2.65 6.43 23.92
C ARG A 62 1.83 5.49 23.05
N SER A 63 0.73 4.97 23.59
CA SER A 63 -0.34 4.48 22.72
C SER A 63 -0.74 5.64 21.81
N ARG A 64 -0.62 5.45 20.49
CA ARG A 64 -1.08 6.45 19.53
C ARG A 64 -2.55 6.71 19.85
N ARG A 65 -2.89 7.93 20.28
CA ARG A 65 -4.30 8.29 20.48
C ARG A 65 -5.03 7.97 19.19
N ALA A 66 -6.15 7.25 19.31
CA ALA A 66 -7.00 6.99 18.16
C ALA A 66 -7.31 8.32 17.47
N TYR A 67 -6.95 8.42 16.19
CA TYR A 67 -7.19 9.63 15.42
C TYR A 67 -8.72 9.83 15.32
N PRO A 68 -9.25 11.02 15.60
CA PRO A 68 -10.68 11.27 15.47
C PRO A 68 -11.14 10.96 14.05
N VAL A 69 -12.27 10.25 13.91
CA VAL A 69 -12.85 9.97 12.59
C VAL A 69 -13.17 11.30 11.92
N VAL A 70 -12.55 11.54 10.76
CA VAL A 70 -12.73 12.76 10.00
C VAL A 70 -13.95 12.59 9.11
N ILE A 71 -15.06 13.22 9.50
CA ILE A 71 -16.31 13.20 8.74
C ILE A 71 -16.15 14.12 7.52
N PRO A 72 -16.45 13.66 6.29
CA PRO A 72 -16.50 14.52 5.12
C PRO A 72 -17.64 15.55 5.25
N ARG A 73 -17.35 16.83 5.01
CA ARG A 73 -18.32 17.93 5.14
C ARG A 73 -18.82 18.44 3.80
N TYR A 74 -18.01 18.34 2.74
CA TYR A 74 -18.33 18.83 1.41
C TYR A 74 -18.19 17.70 0.39
N ARG A 75 -19.06 17.66 -0.63
CA ARG A 75 -19.00 16.71 -1.75
C ARG A 75 -19.18 17.44 -3.07
N ASN A 76 -18.37 17.06 -4.05
CA ASN A 76 -18.57 17.47 -5.43
C ASN A 76 -19.68 16.62 -6.07
N PRO A 77 -20.78 17.20 -6.59
CA PRO A 77 -21.82 16.45 -7.29
C PRO A 77 -21.33 15.86 -8.62
N GLU A 78 -20.33 16.45 -9.27
CA GLU A 78 -19.85 16.01 -10.59
C GLU A 78 -18.85 14.86 -10.49
N THR A 79 -17.89 14.94 -9.56
CA THR A 79 -16.79 13.96 -9.44
C THR A 79 -16.90 13.05 -8.21
N SER A 80 -17.90 13.26 -7.35
CA SER A 80 -18.10 12.55 -6.08
C SER A 80 -16.95 12.67 -5.05
N GLU A 81 -15.97 13.53 -5.31
CA GLU A 81 -14.89 13.84 -4.37
C GLU A 81 -15.44 14.47 -3.09
N THR A 82 -14.90 14.07 -1.93
CA THR A 82 -15.34 14.60 -0.63
C THR A 82 -14.22 15.32 0.10
N TRP A 83 -14.55 16.39 0.82
CA TRP A 83 -13.61 17.16 1.62
C TRP A 83 -14.17 17.39 3.02
N SER A 84 -13.33 17.18 4.03
CA SER A 84 -13.74 17.29 5.44
C SER A 84 -13.72 18.71 5.99
N GLY A 85 -13.32 19.69 5.19
CA GLY A 85 -13.10 21.06 5.65
C GLY A 85 -11.81 21.24 6.44
N ARG A 86 -10.95 20.20 6.51
CA ARG A 86 -9.64 20.26 7.16
C ARG A 86 -8.53 20.22 6.11
N GLY A 87 -7.49 21.01 6.31
CA GLY A 87 -6.31 21.05 5.44
C GLY A 87 -6.52 21.88 4.16
N LYS A 88 -5.71 21.60 3.13
CA LYS A 88 -5.70 22.36 1.87
C LYS A 88 -7.03 22.21 1.13
N LEU A 89 -7.55 23.33 0.62
CA LEU A 89 -8.75 23.38 -0.22
C LEU A 89 -8.53 22.54 -1.49
N PRO A 90 -9.43 21.62 -1.85
CA PRO A 90 -9.31 20.84 -3.08
C PRO A 90 -9.53 21.71 -4.31
N ARG A 91 -8.97 21.30 -5.45
CA ARG A 91 -8.96 22.09 -6.70
C ARG A 91 -10.36 22.41 -7.21
N TRP A 92 -11.29 21.46 -7.09
CA TRP A 92 -12.68 21.66 -7.51
C TRP A 92 -13.40 22.71 -6.67
N LEU A 93 -13.19 22.73 -5.35
CA LEU A 93 -13.84 23.71 -4.48
C LEU A 93 -13.23 25.11 -4.68
N ALA A 94 -11.92 25.18 -4.91
CA ALA A 94 -11.25 26.42 -5.30
C ALA A 94 -11.77 26.96 -6.65
N ALA A 95 -12.01 26.08 -7.63
CA ALA A 95 -12.56 26.44 -8.92
C ALA A 95 -14.02 26.88 -8.81
N ALA A 96 -14.84 26.19 -8.02
CA ALA A 96 -16.23 26.55 -7.78
C ALA A 96 -16.37 27.92 -7.10
N MET A 97 -15.53 28.22 -6.10
CA MET A 97 -15.49 29.55 -5.48
C MET A 97 -15.09 30.64 -6.47
N LYS A 98 -14.11 30.37 -7.35
CA LYS A 98 -13.72 31.32 -8.42
C LYS A 98 -14.82 31.51 -9.46
N ALA A 99 -15.63 30.48 -9.71
CA ALA A 99 -16.79 30.54 -10.60
C ALA A 99 -18.00 31.24 -9.96
N GLY A 100 -17.87 31.78 -8.73
CA GLY A 100 -18.93 32.50 -8.04
C GLY A 100 -19.94 31.60 -7.32
N ARG A 101 -19.68 30.28 -7.22
CA ARG A 101 -20.54 29.35 -6.48
C ARG A 101 -20.23 29.39 -4.99
N ALA A 102 -21.27 29.33 -4.18
CA ALA A 102 -21.15 29.32 -2.73
C ALA A 102 -20.66 27.96 -2.24
N MET A 103 -19.77 27.98 -1.24
CA MET A 103 -19.23 26.76 -0.62
C MET A 103 -20.32 25.89 0.03
N ASP A 104 -21.42 26.51 0.45
CA ASP A 104 -22.59 25.84 1.06
C ASP A 104 -23.37 24.97 0.07
N GLU A 105 -23.26 25.21 -1.24
CA GLU A 105 -23.88 24.38 -2.29
C GLU A 105 -23.29 22.95 -2.30
N PHE A 106 -22.04 22.82 -1.84
CA PHE A 106 -21.33 21.55 -1.78
C PHE A 106 -21.39 20.91 -0.40
N LEU A 107 -22.08 21.50 0.58
CA LEU A 107 -22.15 20.99 1.95
C LEU A 107 -23.03 19.74 2.01
N ILE A 108 -22.46 18.65 2.51
CA ILE A 108 -23.21 17.44 2.83
C ILE A 108 -23.85 17.70 4.20
N SER A 109 -25.16 17.97 4.24
CA SER A 109 -25.91 17.97 5.50
C SER A 109 -25.71 16.61 6.19
N ALA A 110 -25.41 16.64 7.49
CA ALA A 110 -24.79 15.57 8.25
C ALA A 110 -25.37 14.16 8.01
N PRO A 111 -24.54 13.09 8.11
CA PRO A 111 -25.08 11.74 8.26
C PRO A 111 -25.85 11.68 9.59
N ALA A 112 -26.97 10.96 9.56
CA ALA A 112 -27.80 10.64 10.72
C ALA A 112 -26.96 10.34 11.98
N GLN A 113 -27.38 10.94 13.09
CA GLN A 113 -26.81 10.78 14.43
C GLN A 113 -26.54 9.30 14.76
N PRO A 114 -25.34 8.90 15.22
CA PRO A 114 -25.16 7.59 15.81
C PRO A 114 -25.89 7.56 17.16
N THR A 115 -26.92 6.72 17.27
CA THR A 115 -27.67 6.46 18.50
C THR A 115 -26.72 6.19 19.67
N ALA A 116 -26.83 6.99 20.73
CA ALA A 116 -26.03 6.90 21.94
C ALA A 116 -26.13 5.50 22.57
N LYS A 117 -25.00 4.79 22.69
CA LYS A 117 -24.91 3.58 23.52
C LYS A 117 -24.87 3.99 25.00
N ALA A 118 -25.87 3.54 25.76
CA ALA A 118 -25.98 3.74 27.20
C ALA A 118 -24.75 3.15 27.93
N LYS A 119 -24.16 3.94 28.84
CA LYS A 119 -23.20 3.43 29.83
C LYS A 119 -23.98 2.64 30.89
N VAL A 120 -23.82 1.32 30.91
CA VAL A 120 -24.22 0.49 32.04
C VAL A 120 -23.28 0.82 33.21
N ALA A 121 -23.87 1.37 34.28
CA ALA A 121 -23.20 1.64 35.53
C ALA A 121 -22.77 0.33 36.19
N ARG A 122 -21.49 0.27 36.62
CA ARG A 122 -21.00 -0.74 37.55
C ARG A 122 -21.68 -0.54 38.90
N ARG A 123 -22.11 -1.66 39.52
CA ARG A 123 -22.50 -1.76 40.91
C ARG A 123 -21.52 -2.69 41.62
#